data_AF-A0A2E1XEI4-F1
#
_entry.id   AF-A0A2E1XEI4-F1
#
_cell.length_a   1.000
_cell.length_b   1.000
_cell.length_c   1.000
_cell.angle_alpha   90.00
_cell.angle_beta   90.00
_cell.angle_gamma   90.00
#
_symmetry.space_group_name_H-M   'P 1'
#
loop_
_entity.id
_entity.type
_entity.pdbx_description
1 polymer ?
#
loop_
_entity_poly.entity_id
_entity_poly.type
_entity_poly.pdbx_seq_one_letter_code
_entity_poly.pdbx_strand_id
1 'polypeptide(L)'
;MRVIIIIVLLIVLGFIGWKAAERFKIIESPSEETVETTPSDAQAPAEAEAPAEPALPSFDIVRVDRTGYAVIAGRAKPGSEVTIYANEAELAKVPAEPDGSWVIATDTPLDAGPVELSLSMRTEDGTVIRSEDTIVIYVPEREGDLPLVLRTTPGGATEVLQDPAERPEGLGPLSLDVIDYDDAGAVIFSGRATPGRVVELYINRRLIGRVAADDEGRWMIAPEAQIAPGVYDLLVIQLDESGRPEYAIELPFERASMDDIQLRDGKVIVQPGNSLWRIARRAYGRGAQYTIIYAANAAQIRNPDLIYPGQIFDVPDAEQAEETEEEGAN
;
A
#
# COMPACT_ATOMS: atom_id res chain seq x y z
N MET A 1 19.83 -58.16 -29.70
CA MET A 1 20.87 -57.76 -30.68
C MET A 1 20.21 -57.78 -32.06
N ARG A 2 19.53 -56.69 -32.43
CA ARG A 2 19.84 -55.82 -33.59
C ARG A 2 19.94 -56.56 -34.92
N VAL A 3 18.89 -56.48 -35.75
CA VAL A 3 18.81 -55.82 -37.08
C VAL A 3 17.55 -56.36 -37.78
N ILE A 4 16.52 -55.52 -37.92
CA ILE A 4 15.44 -55.69 -38.93
C ILE A 4 15.25 -54.33 -39.58
N ILE A 5 15.56 -54.27 -40.88
CA ILE A 5 15.34 -53.17 -41.83
C ILE A 5 13.99 -53.48 -42.50
N ILE A 6 12.92 -52.71 -42.24
CA ILE A 6 12.33 -51.61 -43.06
C ILE A 6 12.06 -52.08 -44.52
N ILE A 7 10.84 -52.00 -45.05
CA ILE A 7 10.29 -50.82 -45.76
C ILE A 7 8.75 -50.88 -45.91
N VAL A 8 8.09 -49.78 -45.58
CA VAL A 8 6.76 -49.29 -46.04
C VAL A 8 7.01 -47.80 -46.42
N LEU A 9 7.15 -47.39 -47.70
CA LEU A 9 6.12 -46.88 -48.66
C LEU A 9 5.23 -45.77 -48.05
N LEU A 10 5.25 -44.47 -48.41
CA LEU A 10 4.96 -43.80 -49.69
C LEU A 10 5.10 -42.24 -49.51
N ILE A 11 5.77 -41.48 -50.41
CA ILE A 11 5.23 -40.43 -51.35
C ILE A 11 4.77 -39.11 -50.66
N VAL A 12 5.21 -37.86 -50.94
CA VAL A 12 5.79 -37.16 -52.11
C VAL A 12 6.62 -35.91 -51.69
N LEU A 13 7.72 -35.67 -52.42
CA LEU A 13 8.69 -34.54 -52.40
C LEU A 13 8.14 -33.28 -53.11
N GLY A 14 8.42 -32.05 -52.68
CA GLY A 14 9.64 -31.25 -52.99
C GLY A 14 9.23 -30.03 -53.86
N PHE A 15 9.74 -28.80 -53.76
CA PHE A 15 11.13 -28.36 -53.65
C PHE A 15 11.16 -26.83 -53.41
N ILE A 16 12.05 -26.35 -52.54
CA ILE A 16 12.38 -24.93 -52.32
C ILE A 16 13.58 -24.57 -53.22
N GLY A 17 13.60 -23.39 -53.85
CA GLY A 17 14.76 -22.91 -54.61
C GLY A 17 14.68 -21.45 -55.10
N TRP A 18 15.48 -20.59 -54.46
CA TRP A 18 15.75 -19.16 -54.71
C TRP A 18 16.56 -18.89 -55.99
N LYS A 19 16.25 -17.83 -56.77
CA LYS A 19 17.24 -16.89 -57.34
C LYS A 19 16.66 -15.69 -58.11
N ALA A 20 17.48 -14.65 -58.11
CA ALA A 20 17.25 -13.24 -58.41
C ALA A 20 17.33 -12.83 -59.91
N ALA A 21 16.67 -11.69 -60.16
CA ALA A 21 17.06 -10.50 -60.95
C ALA A 21 17.49 -10.63 -62.43
N GLU A 22 16.79 -9.88 -63.29
CA GLU A 22 17.19 -8.60 -63.94
C GLU A 22 16.17 -8.31 -65.07
N ARG A 23 15.68 -7.09 -65.35
CA ARG A 23 16.36 -6.05 -66.17
C ARG A 23 15.43 -4.80 -66.36
N PHE A 24 15.99 -3.61 -66.11
CA PHE A 24 15.82 -2.28 -66.76
C PHE A 24 14.59 -1.33 -66.55
N LYS A 25 14.75 -0.33 -65.65
CA LYS A 25 14.93 1.16 -65.86
C LYS A 25 14.46 1.80 -67.21
N ILE A 26 13.89 3.03 -67.36
CA ILE A 26 13.76 4.34 -66.65
C ILE A 26 12.64 5.18 -67.34
N ILE A 27 12.02 6.16 -66.63
CA ILE A 27 11.74 7.61 -66.95
C ILE A 27 10.86 8.14 -65.76
N GLU A 28 11.39 8.85 -64.75
CA GLU A 28 11.57 10.32 -64.59
C GLU A 28 10.31 11.07 -64.04
N SER A 29 10.46 11.75 -62.89
CA SER A 29 9.50 12.59 -62.12
C SER A 29 9.21 13.97 -62.79
N PRO A 30 8.42 14.96 -62.26
CA PRO A 30 7.67 15.13 -60.99
C PRO A 30 6.25 15.79 -61.13
N SER A 31 5.55 16.13 -60.01
CA SER A 31 4.82 17.41 -59.75
C SER A 31 3.60 17.32 -58.79
N GLU A 32 3.67 18.15 -57.74
CA GLU A 32 2.68 19.01 -57.04
C GLU A 32 1.22 18.61 -56.70
N GLU A 33 0.89 18.98 -55.44
CA GLU A 33 -0.37 19.48 -54.86
C GLU A 33 -1.72 18.87 -55.25
N THR A 34 -2.46 18.41 -54.23
CA THR A 34 -3.80 18.93 -53.92
C THR A 34 -4.12 18.68 -52.44
N VAL A 35 -4.29 19.76 -51.68
CA VAL A 35 -4.96 19.77 -50.38
C VAL A 35 -6.46 19.80 -50.65
N GLU A 36 -7.19 18.77 -50.22
CA GLU A 36 -8.63 18.85 -50.05
C GLU A 36 -8.99 18.43 -48.62
N THR A 37 -9.28 19.45 -47.83
CA THR A 37 -9.94 19.37 -46.53
C THR A 37 -11.37 18.90 -46.73
N THR A 38 -11.74 17.76 -46.15
CA THR A 38 -13.15 17.42 -45.93
C THR A 38 -13.42 17.48 -44.42
N PRO A 39 -14.37 18.30 -43.93
CA PRO A 39 -14.71 18.34 -42.51
C PRO A 39 -15.52 17.09 -42.16
N SER A 40 -14.93 16.14 -41.43
CA SER A 40 -15.67 15.00 -40.87
C SER A 40 -16.30 15.41 -39.56
N ASP A 41 -17.46 16.07 -39.67
CA ASP A 41 -18.41 16.18 -38.57
C ASP A 41 -19.12 14.82 -38.42
N ALA A 42 -18.56 13.97 -37.55
CA ALA A 42 -19.15 12.71 -37.14
C ALA A 42 -18.97 12.60 -35.63
N GLN A 43 -19.84 13.31 -34.91
CA GLN A 43 -20.02 13.17 -33.48
C GLN A 43 -20.41 11.72 -33.17
N ALA A 44 -19.48 10.96 -32.60
CA ALA A 44 -19.73 9.65 -32.06
C ALA A 44 -20.82 9.77 -30.97
N PRO A 45 -21.83 8.89 -30.95
CA PRO A 45 -22.82 8.88 -29.88
C PRO A 45 -22.11 8.72 -28.54
N ALA A 46 -22.40 9.62 -27.60
CA ALA A 46 -21.98 9.49 -26.22
C ALA A 46 -22.40 8.10 -25.70
N GLU A 47 -21.39 7.29 -25.42
CA GLU A 47 -21.55 6.05 -24.68
C GLU A 47 -22.12 6.45 -23.32
N ALA A 48 -23.38 6.11 -23.09
CA ALA A 48 -24.02 6.32 -21.80
C ALA A 48 -23.20 5.56 -20.77
N GLU A 49 -22.52 6.29 -19.87
CA GLU A 49 -21.82 5.72 -18.72
C GLU A 49 -22.75 4.72 -18.03
N ALA A 50 -22.26 3.49 -17.90
CA ALA A 50 -22.84 2.55 -16.96
C ALA A 50 -22.96 3.25 -15.59
N PRO A 51 -24.05 3.06 -14.83
CA PRO A 51 -24.21 3.71 -13.54
C PRO A 51 -22.98 3.39 -12.68
N ALA A 52 -22.18 4.40 -12.38
CA ALA A 52 -21.02 4.28 -11.52
C ALA A 52 -21.49 3.69 -10.18
N GLU A 53 -20.84 2.61 -9.75
CA GLU A 53 -20.97 2.16 -8.37
C GLU A 53 -20.72 3.34 -7.42
N PRO A 54 -21.46 3.47 -6.31
CA PRO A 54 -21.30 4.62 -5.44
C PRO A 54 -19.85 4.68 -4.95
N ALA A 55 -19.12 5.72 -5.34
CA ALA A 55 -17.77 5.94 -4.89
C ALA A 55 -17.76 5.96 -3.36
N LEU A 56 -16.99 5.05 -2.75
CA LEU A 56 -16.81 5.01 -1.31
C LEU A 56 -16.16 6.32 -0.84
N PRO A 57 -16.48 6.82 0.37
CA PRO A 57 -15.75 7.93 0.93
C PRO A 57 -14.30 7.51 1.22
N SER A 58 -13.33 8.38 0.95
CA SER A 58 -11.89 8.08 1.09
C SER A 58 -11.13 9.22 1.78
N PHE A 59 -10.00 8.88 2.39
CA PHE A 59 -9.01 9.87 2.84
C PHE A 59 -7.99 10.13 1.73
N ASP A 60 -7.70 11.41 1.48
CA ASP A 60 -6.65 11.83 0.53
C ASP A 60 -5.42 12.35 1.30
N ILE A 61 -5.63 13.22 2.30
CA ILE A 61 -4.56 13.82 3.10
C ILE A 61 -4.92 13.70 4.57
N VAL A 62 -3.98 13.22 5.39
CA VAL A 62 -4.01 13.36 6.84
C VAL A 62 -2.64 13.84 7.30
N ARG A 63 -2.61 15.02 7.91
CA ARG A 63 -1.40 15.60 8.49
C ARG A 63 -1.69 16.00 9.92
N VAL A 64 -0.76 15.69 10.82
CA VAL A 64 -0.87 16.01 12.24
C VAL A 64 0.40 16.71 12.67
N ASP A 65 0.28 17.90 13.25
CA ASP A 65 1.44 18.64 13.71
C ASP A 65 1.95 18.16 15.08
N ARG A 66 3.09 18.71 15.51
CA ARG A 66 3.74 18.38 16.79
C ARG A 66 2.90 18.73 18.03
N THR A 67 1.83 19.50 17.84
CA THR A 67 0.90 19.89 18.91
C THR A 67 -0.38 19.05 18.90
N GLY A 68 -0.52 18.09 17.98
CA GLY A 68 -1.66 17.19 17.88
C GLY A 68 -2.83 17.74 17.05
N TYR A 69 -2.72 18.93 16.48
CA TYR A 69 -3.75 19.43 15.57
C TYR A 69 -3.65 18.74 14.22
N ALA A 70 -4.80 18.39 13.64
CA ALA A 70 -4.85 17.64 12.40
C ALA A 70 -5.56 18.43 11.28
N VAL A 71 -5.06 18.29 10.07
CA VAL A 71 -5.76 18.65 8.82
C VAL A 71 -6.06 17.35 8.08
N ILE A 72 -7.34 17.15 7.79
CA ILE A 72 -7.86 15.91 7.22
C ILE A 72 -8.69 16.28 6.00
N ALA A 73 -8.39 15.65 4.86
CA ALA A 73 -9.08 15.88 3.61
C ALA A 73 -9.31 14.56 2.87
N GLY A 74 -10.29 14.55 1.98
CA GLY A 74 -10.63 13.37 1.20
C GLY A 74 -11.70 13.60 0.17
N ARG A 75 -12.28 12.50 -0.31
CA ARG A 75 -13.39 12.51 -1.26
C ARG A 75 -14.61 11.76 -0.74
N ALA A 76 -15.77 12.17 -1.22
CA ALA A 76 -17.05 11.52 -0.98
C ALA A 76 -18.03 11.87 -2.11
N LYS A 77 -19.22 11.27 -2.11
CA LYS A 77 -20.28 11.64 -3.06
C LYS A 77 -20.61 13.14 -2.89
N PRO A 78 -20.63 13.95 -3.97
CA PRO A 78 -20.96 15.38 -3.87
C PRO A 78 -22.27 15.63 -3.12
N GLY A 79 -22.28 16.62 -2.22
CA GLY A 79 -23.45 16.98 -1.40
C GLY A 79 -23.78 16.00 -0.28
N SER A 80 -23.06 14.88 -0.12
CA SER A 80 -23.22 13.99 1.03
C SER A 80 -22.64 14.61 2.30
N GLU A 81 -23.18 14.21 3.46
CA GLU A 81 -22.62 14.59 4.76
C GLU A 81 -21.56 13.58 5.17
N VAL A 82 -20.31 14.02 5.27
CA VAL A 82 -19.17 13.21 5.72
C VAL A 82 -19.06 13.32 7.25
N THR A 83 -18.93 12.19 7.92
CA THR A 83 -18.66 12.11 9.36
C THR A 83 -17.32 11.40 9.57
N ILE A 84 -16.43 12.07 10.29
CA ILE A 84 -15.13 11.56 10.71
C ILE A 84 -15.25 11.15 12.18
N TYR A 85 -14.79 9.96 12.52
CA TYR A 85 -14.73 9.47 13.89
C TYR A 85 -13.28 9.33 14.32
N ALA A 86 -12.99 9.62 15.58
CA ALA A 86 -11.73 9.32 16.25
C ALA A 86 -12.03 8.37 17.40
N ASN A 87 -11.44 7.17 17.39
CA ASN A 87 -11.71 6.12 18.37
C ASN A 87 -13.24 5.90 18.55
N GLU A 88 -13.95 5.76 17.43
CA GLU A 88 -15.42 5.63 17.33
C GLU A 88 -16.26 6.85 17.75
N ALA A 89 -15.69 7.80 18.50
CA ALA A 89 -16.35 9.06 18.83
C ALA A 89 -16.40 10.00 17.62
N GLU A 90 -17.52 10.70 17.43
CA GLU A 90 -17.64 11.67 16.34
C GLU A 90 -16.66 12.83 16.56
N LEU A 91 -15.69 12.95 15.66
CA LEU A 91 -14.71 14.03 15.66
C LEU A 91 -15.28 15.25 14.93
N ALA A 92 -15.87 15.05 13.76
CA ALA A 92 -16.39 16.14 12.92
C ALA A 92 -17.45 15.67 11.92
N LYS A 93 -18.31 16.61 11.52
CA LYS A 93 -19.20 16.48 10.35
C LYS A 93 -18.96 17.62 9.38
N VAL A 94 -18.85 17.29 8.09
CA VAL A 94 -18.59 18.24 7.01
C VAL A 94 -19.35 17.83 5.74
N PRO A 95 -19.97 18.75 5.00
CA PRO A 95 -20.54 18.42 3.70
C PRO A 95 -19.43 18.22 2.66
N ALA A 96 -19.62 17.26 1.76
CA ALA A 96 -18.80 17.16 0.55
C ALA A 96 -19.18 18.26 -0.44
N GLU A 97 -18.17 18.97 -0.95
CA GLU A 97 -18.27 20.02 -1.96
C GLU A 97 -18.88 19.46 -3.28
N PRO A 98 -19.32 20.32 -4.21
CA PRO A 98 -19.87 19.89 -5.50
C PRO A 98 -18.90 19.06 -6.35
N ASP A 99 -17.59 19.19 -6.15
CA ASP A 99 -16.56 18.38 -6.79
C ASP A 99 -16.25 17.07 -6.03
N GLY A 100 -16.93 16.83 -4.91
CA GLY A 100 -16.78 15.66 -4.06
C GLY A 100 -15.66 15.77 -3.03
N SER A 101 -14.91 16.88 -3.01
CA SER A 101 -13.87 17.10 -2.01
C SER A 101 -14.45 17.48 -0.64
N TRP A 102 -13.71 17.20 0.42
CA TRP A 102 -14.02 17.68 1.76
C TRP A 102 -12.71 17.90 2.54
N VAL A 103 -12.73 18.87 3.46
CA VAL A 103 -11.58 19.23 4.30
C VAL A 103 -12.07 19.65 5.67
N ILE A 104 -11.38 19.19 6.73
CA ILE A 104 -11.53 19.71 8.08
C ILE A 104 -10.16 19.99 8.69
N ALA A 105 -10.14 20.92 9.64
CA ALA A 105 -9.06 21.08 10.60
C ALA A 105 -9.65 20.87 12.00
N THR A 106 -8.94 20.20 12.89
CA THR A 106 -9.45 19.96 14.24
C THR A 106 -9.42 21.25 15.06
N ASP A 107 -10.50 21.51 15.80
CA ASP A 107 -10.58 22.68 16.69
C ASP A 107 -9.80 22.46 18.00
N THR A 108 -9.66 21.19 18.40
CA THR A 108 -8.85 20.73 19.53
C THR A 108 -7.77 19.78 19.05
N PRO A 109 -6.62 19.70 19.74
CA PRO A 109 -5.63 18.68 19.44
C PRO A 109 -6.23 17.30 19.68
N LEU A 110 -5.79 16.32 18.90
CA LEU A 110 -6.05 14.91 19.18
C LEU A 110 -5.37 14.52 20.49
N ASP A 111 -6.00 13.61 21.24
CA ASP A 111 -5.43 13.11 22.48
C ASP A 111 -4.12 12.38 22.23
N ALA A 112 -3.21 12.46 23.21
CA ALA A 112 -1.95 11.72 23.17
C ALA A 112 -2.20 10.21 23.19
N GLY A 113 -1.37 9.46 22.47
CA GLY A 113 -1.51 8.02 22.29
C GLY A 113 -2.03 7.64 20.90
N PRO A 114 -2.48 6.38 20.73
CA PRO A 114 -3.04 5.90 19.49
C PRO A 114 -4.44 6.50 19.24
N VAL A 115 -4.66 6.98 18.02
CA VAL A 115 -5.95 7.48 17.55
C VAL A 115 -6.28 6.80 16.23
N GLU A 116 -7.41 6.10 16.18
CA GLU A 116 -7.95 5.48 14.98
C GLU A 116 -9.01 6.40 14.36
N LEU A 117 -8.76 6.89 13.14
CA LEU A 117 -9.75 7.61 12.37
C LEU A 117 -10.49 6.68 11.42
N SER A 118 -11.82 6.76 11.46
CA SER A 118 -12.70 6.14 10.48
C SER A 118 -13.62 7.17 9.84
N LEU A 119 -14.15 6.82 8.67
CA LEU A 119 -14.89 7.74 7.80
C LEU A 119 -16.20 7.11 7.34
N SER A 120 -17.27 7.89 7.36
CA SER A 120 -18.53 7.54 6.72
C SER A 120 -19.13 8.72 5.98
N MET A 121 -19.96 8.46 4.99
CA MET A 121 -20.80 9.47 4.36
C MET A 121 -22.28 9.07 4.46
N ARG A 122 -23.16 10.06 4.60
CA ARG A 122 -24.61 9.93 4.46
C ARG A 122 -25.05 10.62 3.19
N THR A 123 -25.63 9.86 2.24
CA THR A 123 -26.17 10.41 1.00
C THR A 123 -27.50 11.14 1.25
N GLU A 124 -27.97 11.96 0.29
CA GLU A 124 -29.29 12.63 0.38
C GLU A 124 -30.43 11.65 0.65
N ASP A 125 -30.38 10.45 0.08
CA ASP A 125 -31.37 9.39 0.30
C ASP A 125 -31.32 8.75 1.70
N GLY A 126 -30.40 9.19 2.57
CA GLY A 126 -30.21 8.71 3.93
C GLY A 126 -29.31 7.47 4.07
N THR A 127 -28.83 6.91 2.97
CA THR A 127 -27.91 5.75 2.98
C THR A 127 -26.57 6.14 3.60
N VAL A 128 -26.12 5.35 4.58
CA VAL A 128 -24.79 5.52 5.20
C VAL A 128 -23.82 4.52 4.59
N ILE A 129 -22.70 5.02 4.07
CA ILE A 129 -21.63 4.25 3.45
C ILE A 129 -20.35 4.52 4.22
N ARG A 130 -19.63 3.48 4.63
CA ARG A 130 -18.34 3.60 5.33
C ARG A 130 -17.18 3.48 4.35
N SER A 131 -16.07 4.14 4.68
CA SER A 131 -14.80 3.90 4.02
C SER A 131 -14.26 2.53 4.39
N GLU A 132 -13.45 1.95 3.51
CA GLU A 132 -12.64 0.77 3.82
C GLU A 132 -11.32 1.17 4.49
N ASP A 133 -10.87 2.41 4.29
CA ASP A 133 -9.62 2.90 4.86
C ASP A 133 -9.79 3.29 6.32
N THR A 134 -8.76 2.99 7.10
CA THR A 134 -8.60 3.42 8.49
C THR A 134 -7.27 4.16 8.61
N ILE A 135 -7.27 5.30 9.30
CA ILE A 135 -6.04 6.05 9.57
C ILE A 135 -5.64 5.81 11.02
N VAL A 136 -4.43 5.31 11.24
CA VAL A 136 -3.87 5.13 12.58
C VAL A 136 -2.87 6.24 12.82
N ILE A 137 -3.12 7.04 13.85
CA ILE A 137 -2.25 8.14 14.27
C ILE A 137 -1.64 7.77 15.61
N TYR A 138 -0.35 7.98 15.78
CA TYR A 138 0.28 7.97 17.09
C TYR A 138 0.70 9.39 17.45
N VAL A 139 -0.04 10.01 18.37
CA VAL A 139 0.26 11.34 18.90
C VAL A 139 1.20 11.17 20.10
N PRO A 140 2.43 11.71 20.06
CA PRO A 140 3.39 11.50 21.13
C PRO A 140 2.96 12.23 22.42
N GLU A 141 3.13 11.57 23.57
CA GLU A 141 2.92 12.20 24.89
C GLU A 141 3.94 13.32 25.17
N ARG A 142 5.13 13.23 24.55
CA ARG A 142 6.19 14.21 24.73
C ARG A 142 5.96 15.37 23.76
N GLU A 143 5.74 16.54 24.34
CA GLU A 143 5.57 17.78 23.59
C GLU A 143 6.78 18.05 22.67
N GLY A 144 6.51 18.29 21.38
CA GLY A 144 7.52 18.61 20.37
C GLY A 144 7.94 17.46 19.47
N ASP A 145 7.58 16.22 19.78
CA ASP A 145 7.79 15.09 18.88
C ASP A 145 6.79 15.11 17.72
N LEU A 146 7.18 14.56 16.56
CA LEU A 146 6.29 14.46 15.41
C LEU A 146 5.35 13.25 15.55
N PRO A 147 4.07 13.38 15.18
CA PRO A 147 3.17 12.23 15.08
C PRO A 147 3.52 11.29 13.93
N LEU A 148 3.26 9.99 14.11
CA LEU A 148 3.22 8.99 13.04
C LEU A 148 1.79 8.92 12.51
N VAL A 149 1.61 8.88 11.19
CA VAL A 149 0.31 8.70 10.55
C VAL A 149 0.41 7.58 9.52
N LEU A 150 -0.43 6.56 9.69
CA LEU A 150 -0.52 5.39 8.83
C LEU A 150 -1.91 5.28 8.23
N ARG A 151 -2.01 4.83 6.98
CA ARG A 151 -3.26 4.38 6.36
C ARG A 151 -3.22 2.86 6.22
N THR A 152 -4.30 2.21 6.64
CA THR A 152 -4.50 0.78 6.48
C THR A 152 -5.80 0.51 5.74
N THR A 153 -5.76 -0.42 4.80
CA THR A 153 -6.94 -0.93 4.11
C THR A 153 -7.02 -2.43 4.40
N PRO A 154 -8.19 -3.01 4.75
CA PRO A 154 -8.32 -4.44 5.00
C PRO A 154 -7.76 -5.29 3.86
N GLY A 155 -6.80 -6.17 4.17
CA GLY A 155 -6.12 -7.02 3.18
C GLY A 155 -5.14 -6.29 2.24
N GLY A 156 -5.03 -4.96 2.34
CA GLY A 156 -4.07 -4.14 1.62
C GLY A 156 -2.80 -3.84 2.43
N ALA A 157 -1.85 -3.13 1.83
CA ALA A 157 -0.63 -2.73 2.54
C ALA A 157 -0.88 -1.51 3.41
N THR A 158 -0.16 -1.44 4.53
CA THR A 158 -0.02 -0.20 5.30
C THR A 158 0.82 0.83 4.52
N GLU A 159 0.33 2.07 4.49
CA GLU A 159 1.01 3.22 3.92
C GLU A 159 1.35 4.24 5.01
N VAL A 160 2.59 4.76 5.01
CA VAL A 160 3.01 5.84 5.91
C VAL A 160 2.66 7.18 5.27
N LEU A 161 1.70 7.88 5.83
CA LEU A 161 1.31 9.23 5.40
C LEU A 161 2.21 10.30 6.02
N GLN A 162 2.68 10.05 7.25
CA GLN A 162 3.60 10.94 7.97
C GLN A 162 4.54 10.11 8.84
N ASP A 163 5.84 10.32 8.71
CA ASP A 163 6.91 9.63 9.44
C ASP A 163 7.54 10.57 10.47
N PRO A 164 7.64 10.20 11.76
CA PRO A 164 8.27 11.00 12.79
C PRO A 164 9.80 11.08 12.68
N ALA A 165 10.44 10.17 11.94
CA ALA A 165 11.87 10.21 11.72
C ALA A 165 12.23 11.29 10.68
N GLU A 166 13.05 12.27 11.08
CA GLU A 166 13.78 13.09 10.12
C GLU A 166 14.69 12.14 9.32
N ARG A 167 14.36 11.95 8.04
CA ARG A 167 15.13 11.10 7.13
C ARG A 167 16.59 11.58 7.17
N PRO A 168 17.57 10.70 7.39
CA PRO A 168 18.97 11.10 7.34
C PRO A 168 19.24 11.79 6.00
N GLU A 169 19.61 13.06 6.04
CA GLU A 169 19.97 13.80 4.83
C GLU A 169 21.08 13.03 4.10
N GLY A 170 20.86 12.69 2.81
CA GLY A 170 21.89 12.09 1.95
C GLY A 170 21.62 10.70 1.38
N LEU A 171 20.50 10.04 1.69
CA LEU A 171 20.14 8.73 1.09
C LEU A 171 19.34 8.81 -0.22
N GLY A 172 19.04 10.03 -0.70
CA GLY A 172 18.22 10.23 -1.90
C GLY A 172 16.71 9.97 -1.65
N PRO A 173 15.90 10.01 -2.71
CA PRO A 173 14.44 9.89 -2.62
C PRO A 173 13.94 8.46 -2.36
N LEU A 174 14.79 7.44 -2.55
CA LEU A 174 14.45 6.04 -2.33
C LEU A 174 14.40 5.69 -0.83
N SER A 175 13.31 5.06 -0.38
CA SER A 175 13.18 4.40 0.94
C SER A 175 12.37 3.13 0.81
N LEU A 176 12.61 2.21 1.74
CA LEU A 176 11.68 1.15 2.14
C LEU A 176 11.11 1.59 3.49
N ASP A 177 9.82 1.92 3.52
CA ASP A 177 9.17 2.48 4.70
C ASP A 177 8.51 1.37 5.54
N VAL A 178 7.78 0.44 4.90
CA VAL A 178 7.05 -0.63 5.60
C VAL A 178 7.29 -1.99 4.94
N ILE A 179 7.38 -3.02 5.78
CA ILE A 179 7.24 -4.42 5.38
C ILE A 179 6.06 -5.00 6.14
N ASP A 180 4.97 -5.26 5.43
CA ASP A 180 3.69 -5.69 5.97
C ASP A 180 3.34 -7.11 5.50
N TYR A 181 2.22 -7.66 5.98
CA TYR A 181 1.68 -8.94 5.54
C TYR A 181 0.18 -8.82 5.29
N ASP A 182 -0.31 -9.39 4.19
CA ASP A 182 -1.75 -9.49 3.98
C ASP A 182 -2.40 -10.61 4.83
N ASP A 183 -3.71 -10.74 4.70
CA ASP A 183 -4.54 -11.75 5.36
C ASP A 183 -4.14 -13.19 5.03
N ALA A 184 -3.53 -13.43 3.87
CA ALA A 184 -3.02 -14.73 3.42
C ALA A 184 -1.56 -14.96 3.83
N GLY A 185 -0.91 -13.96 4.43
CA GLY A 185 0.50 -13.98 4.81
C GLY A 185 1.47 -13.72 3.67
N ALA A 186 1.03 -13.18 2.54
CA ALA A 186 1.94 -12.61 1.55
C ALA A 186 2.61 -11.38 2.15
N VAL A 187 3.91 -11.18 1.89
CA VAL A 187 4.60 -9.98 2.36
C VAL A 187 4.29 -8.85 1.39
N ILE A 188 4.07 -7.66 1.91
CA ILE A 188 3.95 -6.45 1.11
C ILE A 188 5.09 -5.50 1.50
N PHE A 189 5.78 -4.97 0.51
CA PHE A 189 6.84 -3.98 0.69
C PHE A 189 6.34 -2.64 0.17
N SER A 190 6.49 -1.59 0.96
CA SER A 190 6.13 -0.23 0.54
C SER A 190 7.19 0.78 0.92
N GLY A 191 7.26 1.87 0.17
CA GLY A 191 8.23 2.93 0.41
C GLY A 191 8.05 4.12 -0.52
N ARG A 192 9.09 4.96 -0.60
CA ARG A 192 9.14 6.13 -1.48
C ARG A 192 10.28 6.06 -2.47
N ALA A 193 10.15 6.79 -3.57
CA ALA A 193 11.11 6.94 -4.67
C ALA A 193 10.81 8.26 -5.40
N THR A 194 11.63 8.62 -6.39
CA THR A 194 11.29 9.73 -7.29
C THR A 194 9.97 9.43 -8.03
N PRO A 195 8.98 10.35 -8.05
CA PRO A 195 7.72 10.15 -8.76
C PRO A 195 7.89 9.66 -10.19
N GLY A 196 7.09 8.69 -10.60
CA GLY A 196 7.12 8.06 -11.92
C GLY A 196 8.35 7.18 -12.21
N ARG A 197 9.32 7.07 -11.30
CA ARG A 197 10.50 6.20 -11.50
C ARG A 197 10.22 4.77 -11.11
N VAL A 198 10.90 3.87 -11.81
CA VAL A 198 10.77 2.43 -11.60
C VAL A 198 11.57 2.01 -10.39
N VAL A 199 10.95 1.24 -9.51
CA VAL A 199 11.56 0.55 -8.38
C VAL A 199 11.56 -0.96 -8.66
N GLU A 200 12.71 -1.59 -8.49
CA GLU A 200 12.90 -3.04 -8.55
C GLU A 200 13.28 -3.58 -7.17
N LEU A 201 12.61 -4.65 -6.75
CA LEU A 201 12.84 -5.30 -5.47
C LEU A 201 13.41 -6.70 -5.67
N TYR A 202 14.48 -6.99 -4.95
CA TYR A 202 15.19 -8.26 -5.00
C TYR A 202 15.26 -8.89 -3.61
N ILE A 203 15.16 -10.23 -3.58
CA ILE A 203 15.50 -11.07 -2.43
C ILE A 203 16.64 -12.00 -2.84
N ASN A 204 17.75 -12.02 -2.09
CA ASN A 204 18.93 -12.83 -2.38
C ASN A 204 19.37 -12.67 -3.85
N ARG A 205 19.35 -11.42 -4.35
CA ARG A 205 19.65 -11.03 -5.75
C ARG A 205 18.70 -11.57 -6.82
N ARG A 206 17.56 -12.15 -6.45
CA ARG A 206 16.49 -12.54 -7.37
C ARG A 206 15.40 -11.46 -7.38
N LEU A 207 15.03 -10.98 -8.56
CA LEU A 207 13.93 -10.03 -8.73
C LEU A 207 12.62 -10.67 -8.26
N ILE A 208 11.93 -10.02 -7.33
CA ILE A 208 10.63 -10.46 -6.80
C ILE A 208 9.50 -9.49 -7.14
N GLY A 209 9.82 -8.27 -7.57
CA GLY A 209 8.82 -7.34 -8.05
C GLY A 209 9.43 -6.10 -8.68
N ARG A 210 8.60 -5.42 -9.48
CA ARG A 210 8.94 -4.18 -10.18
C ARG A 210 7.69 -3.33 -10.32
N VAL A 211 7.78 -2.05 -9.96
CA VAL A 211 6.66 -1.11 -10.02
C VAL A 211 7.16 0.29 -10.34
N ALA A 212 6.34 1.15 -10.92
CA ALA A 212 6.64 2.58 -10.99
C ALA A 212 6.08 3.26 -9.72
N ALA A 213 6.83 4.20 -9.15
CA ALA A 213 6.32 5.06 -8.10
C ALA A 213 5.21 5.95 -8.66
N ASP A 214 4.19 6.22 -7.84
CA ASP A 214 3.07 7.10 -8.19
C ASP A 214 3.50 8.58 -8.26
N ASP A 215 2.54 9.47 -8.52
CA ASP A 215 2.79 10.91 -8.67
C ASP A 215 3.25 11.57 -7.36
N GLU A 216 2.93 10.96 -6.21
CA GLU A 216 3.44 11.35 -4.89
C GLU A 216 4.76 10.66 -4.52
N GLY A 217 5.29 9.80 -5.40
CA GLY A 217 6.55 9.10 -5.22
C GLY A 217 6.45 7.85 -4.34
N ARG A 218 5.26 7.34 -4.04
CA ARG A 218 5.08 6.10 -3.28
C ARG A 218 5.12 4.90 -4.19
N TRP A 219 5.59 3.77 -3.67
CA TRP A 219 5.60 2.51 -4.38
C TRP A 219 5.19 1.36 -3.46
N MET A 220 4.61 0.32 -4.06
CA MET A 220 4.16 -0.89 -3.37
C MET A 220 4.46 -2.11 -4.22
N ILE A 221 5.02 -3.15 -3.60
CA ILE A 221 5.28 -4.44 -4.22
C ILE A 221 4.76 -5.54 -3.29
N ALA A 222 3.76 -6.27 -3.77
CA ALA A 222 3.30 -7.53 -3.17
C ALA A 222 3.73 -8.68 -4.09
N PRO A 223 4.78 -9.45 -3.76
CA PRO A 223 5.25 -10.53 -4.61
C PRO A 223 4.20 -11.64 -4.74
N GLU A 224 3.92 -12.08 -5.96
CA GLU A 224 2.99 -13.20 -6.21
C GLU A 224 3.46 -14.51 -5.56
N ALA A 225 4.78 -14.69 -5.48
CA ALA A 225 5.37 -15.87 -4.84
C ALA A 225 5.44 -15.66 -3.32
N GLN A 226 4.87 -16.59 -2.57
CA GLN A 226 5.07 -16.65 -1.12
C GLN A 226 6.56 -16.76 -0.80
N ILE A 227 7.03 -15.87 0.07
CA ILE A 227 8.40 -15.91 0.60
C ILE A 227 8.37 -16.91 1.77
N ALA A 228 9.28 -17.88 1.82
CA ALA A 228 9.32 -18.79 2.96
C ALA A 228 9.81 -18.05 4.22
N PRO A 229 9.56 -18.57 5.44
CA PRO A 229 10.28 -18.09 6.60
C PRO A 229 11.79 -18.27 6.44
N GLY A 230 12.58 -17.29 6.87
CA GLY A 230 14.03 -17.30 6.76
C GLY A 230 14.66 -15.91 6.75
N VAL A 231 15.99 -15.89 6.74
CA VAL A 231 16.79 -14.66 6.59
C VAL A 231 17.11 -14.43 5.13
N TYR A 232 16.94 -13.19 4.68
CA TYR A 232 17.06 -12.75 3.30
C TYR A 232 17.87 -11.46 3.22
N ASP A 233 18.59 -11.28 2.12
CA ASP A 233 19.14 -9.98 1.72
C ASP A 233 18.13 -9.29 0.80
N LEU A 234 17.56 -8.18 1.25
CA LEU A 234 16.73 -7.31 0.41
C LEU A 234 17.62 -6.31 -0.30
N LEU A 235 17.32 -6.10 -1.59
CA LEU A 235 17.89 -5.04 -2.39
C LEU A 235 16.76 -4.32 -3.12
N VAL A 236 16.59 -3.03 -2.83
CA VAL A 236 15.65 -2.14 -3.51
C VAL A 236 16.46 -1.23 -4.43
N ILE A 237 16.08 -1.12 -5.69
CA ILE A 237 16.77 -0.28 -6.68
C ILE A 237 15.76 0.66 -7.33
N GLN A 238 16.03 1.97 -7.32
CA GLN A 238 15.36 2.93 -8.20
C GLN A 238 16.15 3.05 -9.50
N LEU A 239 15.47 3.01 -10.64
CA LEU A 239 16.07 3.22 -11.96
C LEU A 239 15.91 4.67 -12.44
N ASP A 240 16.92 5.16 -13.18
CA ASP A 240 16.84 6.41 -13.93
C ASP A 240 15.95 6.26 -15.19
N GLU A 241 15.73 7.35 -15.95
CA GLU A 241 14.90 7.34 -17.18
C GLU A 241 15.45 6.40 -18.27
N SER A 242 16.75 6.16 -18.25
CA SER A 242 17.45 5.23 -19.13
C SER A 242 17.39 3.77 -18.64
N GLY A 243 16.76 3.50 -17.49
CA GLY A 243 16.64 2.18 -16.89
C GLY A 243 17.90 1.72 -16.16
N ARG A 244 18.80 2.63 -15.76
CA ARG A 244 20.01 2.29 -15.00
C ARG A 244 19.79 2.52 -13.50
N PRO A 245 20.40 1.73 -12.59
CA PRO A 245 20.33 2.00 -11.16
C PRO A 245 20.80 3.41 -10.81
N GLU A 246 19.93 4.18 -10.15
CA GLU A 246 20.18 5.55 -9.68
C GLU A 246 20.36 5.58 -8.16
N TYR A 247 19.49 4.88 -7.43
CA TYR A 247 19.56 4.69 -5.99
C TYR A 247 19.38 3.22 -5.63
N ALA A 248 20.02 2.76 -4.56
CA ALA A 248 19.86 1.41 -4.06
C ALA A 248 19.95 1.35 -2.54
N ILE A 249 19.12 0.48 -1.94
CA ILE A 249 19.12 0.17 -0.51
C ILE A 249 19.30 -1.33 -0.38
N GLU A 250 20.30 -1.75 0.39
CA GLU A 250 20.53 -3.16 0.73
C GLU A 250 20.41 -3.32 2.24
N LEU A 251 19.52 -4.23 2.69
CA LEU A 251 19.33 -4.52 4.10
C LEU A 251 19.02 -6.00 4.32
N PRO A 252 19.46 -6.59 5.45
CA PRO A 252 18.99 -7.91 5.85
C PRO A 252 17.53 -7.83 6.32
N PHE A 253 16.74 -8.85 5.99
CA PHE A 253 15.35 -9.01 6.39
C PHE A 253 15.10 -10.44 6.85
N GLU A 254 14.48 -10.60 8.01
CA GLU A 254 14.05 -11.90 8.51
C GLU A 254 12.54 -12.02 8.40
N ARG A 255 12.09 -12.98 7.59
CA ARG A 255 10.69 -13.42 7.58
C ARG A 255 10.52 -14.50 8.64
N ALA A 256 9.99 -14.14 9.82
CA ALA A 256 9.64 -15.12 10.84
C ALA A 256 8.41 -15.96 10.42
N SER A 257 8.30 -17.20 10.90
CA SER A 257 7.10 -18.01 10.68
C SER A 257 5.93 -17.43 11.49
N MET A 258 4.71 -17.51 10.95
CA MET A 258 3.52 -17.17 11.74
C MET A 258 3.26 -18.19 12.86
N ASP A 259 3.73 -19.43 12.68
CA ASP A 259 3.59 -20.51 13.67
C ASP A 259 4.45 -20.29 14.92
N ASP A 260 5.42 -19.38 14.86
CA ASP A 260 6.32 -19.09 15.99
C ASP A 260 5.64 -18.22 17.07
N ILE A 261 4.50 -17.59 16.76
CA ILE A 261 3.73 -16.80 17.72
C ILE A 261 2.81 -17.73 18.51
N GLN A 262 3.30 -18.19 19.66
CA GLN A 262 2.55 -19.04 20.58
C GLN A 262 1.79 -18.17 21.58
N LEU A 263 0.49 -18.00 21.33
CA LEU A 263 -0.44 -17.47 22.33
C LEU A 263 -0.77 -18.58 23.34
N ARG A 264 -0.56 -18.30 24.63
CA ARG A 264 -0.92 -19.19 25.72
C ARG A 264 -1.59 -18.37 26.82
N ASP A 265 -2.82 -18.74 27.17
CA ASP A 265 -3.57 -18.12 28.27
C ASP A 265 -3.61 -16.58 28.20
N GLY A 266 -3.90 -16.02 27.02
CA GLY A 266 -3.95 -14.57 26.82
C GLY A 266 -2.59 -13.86 26.91
N LYS A 267 -1.48 -14.59 26.75
CA LYS A 267 -0.12 -14.05 26.76
C LYS A 267 0.70 -14.54 25.58
N VAL A 268 1.72 -13.76 25.23
CA VAL A 268 2.73 -14.13 24.22
C VAL A 268 4.13 -13.89 24.76
N ILE A 269 5.06 -14.77 24.41
CA ILE A 269 6.49 -14.54 24.62
C ILE A 269 7.07 -14.03 23.31
N VAL A 270 7.54 -12.79 23.29
CA VAL A 270 8.16 -12.16 22.12
C VAL A 270 9.37 -12.99 21.69
N GLN A 271 9.37 -13.45 20.44
CA GLN A 271 10.50 -14.10 19.79
C GLN A 271 11.14 -13.16 18.76
N PRO A 272 12.39 -13.42 18.34
CA PRO A 272 12.97 -12.73 17.18
C PRO A 272 12.00 -12.76 15.98
N GLY A 273 11.82 -11.60 15.32
CA GLY A 273 10.90 -11.43 14.21
C GLY A 273 9.41 -11.31 14.57
N ASN A 274 9.04 -11.27 15.86
CA ASN A 274 7.71 -10.82 16.28
C ASN A 274 7.59 -9.30 16.15
N SER A 275 6.38 -8.83 15.85
CA SER A 275 5.97 -7.43 15.96
C SER A 275 4.62 -7.37 16.68
N LEU A 276 4.28 -6.24 17.31
CA LEU A 276 2.97 -6.08 17.95
C LEU A 276 1.84 -6.31 16.95
N TRP A 277 2.01 -5.79 15.73
CA TRP A 277 1.10 -6.03 14.60
C TRP A 277 0.87 -7.52 14.32
N ARG A 278 1.94 -8.32 14.25
CA ARG A 278 1.81 -9.77 13.99
C ARG A 278 1.15 -10.51 15.15
N ILE A 279 1.45 -10.10 16.37
CA ILE A 279 0.82 -10.68 17.57
C ILE A 279 -0.68 -10.35 17.55
N ALA A 280 -1.06 -9.10 17.25
CA ALA A 280 -2.45 -8.67 17.15
C ALA A 280 -3.19 -9.37 16.01
N ARG A 281 -2.58 -9.49 14.84
CA ARG A 281 -3.13 -10.27 13.72
C ARG A 281 -3.39 -11.71 14.13
N ARG A 282 -2.47 -12.33 14.89
CA ARG A 282 -2.61 -13.72 15.35
C ARG A 282 -3.67 -13.89 16.44
N ALA A 283 -3.83 -12.89 17.31
CA ALA A 283 -4.74 -12.91 18.44
C ALA A 283 -6.17 -12.49 18.06
N TYR A 284 -6.29 -11.42 17.28
CA TYR A 284 -7.56 -10.74 17.00
C TYR A 284 -7.97 -10.83 15.52
N GLY A 285 -7.11 -11.35 14.66
CA GLY A 285 -7.37 -11.44 13.22
C GLY A 285 -7.13 -10.13 12.47
N ARG A 286 -6.79 -9.02 13.15
CA ARG A 286 -6.46 -7.73 12.54
C ARG A 286 -5.18 -7.18 13.14
N GLY A 287 -4.20 -6.87 12.29
CA GLY A 287 -2.91 -6.38 12.76
C GLY A 287 -2.95 -4.95 13.30
N ALA A 288 -3.86 -4.11 12.78
CA ALA A 288 -4.10 -2.74 13.27
C ALA A 288 -4.49 -2.68 14.75
N GLN A 289 -5.09 -3.76 15.29
CA GLN A 289 -5.46 -3.86 16.71
C GLN A 289 -4.26 -4.11 17.65
N TYR A 290 -3.03 -3.88 17.18
CA TYR A 290 -1.84 -3.96 18.03
C TYR A 290 -1.80 -2.90 19.12
N THR A 291 -2.54 -1.82 18.94
CA THR A 291 -2.74 -0.77 19.94
C THR A 291 -3.31 -1.32 21.24
N ILE A 292 -4.20 -2.32 21.17
CA ILE A 292 -4.76 -3.04 22.34
C ILE A 292 -3.63 -3.73 23.13
N ILE A 293 -2.72 -4.41 22.43
CA ILE A 293 -1.56 -5.08 23.06
C ILE A 293 -0.60 -4.04 23.62
N TYR A 294 -0.37 -2.96 22.88
CA TYR A 294 0.48 -1.86 23.34
C TYR A 294 -0.07 -1.26 24.63
N ALA A 295 -1.35 -0.90 24.69
CA ALA A 295 -2.01 -0.32 25.86
C ALA A 295 -1.91 -1.24 27.08
N ALA A 296 -2.25 -2.53 26.93
CA ALA A 296 -2.15 -3.52 28.00
C ALA A 296 -0.72 -3.71 28.54
N ASN A 297 0.31 -3.34 27.76
CA ASN A 297 1.71 -3.53 28.08
C ASN A 297 2.53 -2.23 28.08
N ALA A 298 1.89 -1.07 28.18
CA ALA A 298 2.54 0.24 28.05
C ALA A 298 3.68 0.43 29.07
N ALA A 299 3.59 -0.21 30.24
CA ALA A 299 4.67 -0.22 31.24
C ALA A 299 5.95 -0.92 30.77
N GLN A 300 5.85 -1.83 29.81
CA GLN A 300 6.97 -2.61 29.26
C GLN A 300 7.42 -2.14 27.86
N ILE A 301 6.53 -1.47 27.11
CA ILE A 301 6.77 -1.06 25.73
C ILE A 301 6.93 0.45 25.69
N ARG A 302 8.18 0.92 25.65
CA ARG A 302 8.49 2.36 25.53
C ARG A 302 8.37 2.89 24.11
N ASN A 303 8.58 2.02 23.12
CA ASN A 303 8.45 2.33 21.71
C ASN A 303 7.71 1.15 21.06
N PRO A 304 6.53 1.37 20.46
CA PRO A 304 5.74 0.31 19.83
C PRO A 304 6.47 -0.37 18.66
N ASP A 305 7.41 0.31 18.02
CA ASP A 305 8.23 -0.25 16.92
C ASP A 305 9.38 -1.13 17.42
N LEU A 306 9.66 -1.13 18.73
CA LEU A 306 10.80 -1.84 19.32
C LEU A 306 10.34 -2.73 20.47
N ILE A 307 10.12 -4.00 20.15
CA ILE A 307 9.92 -5.07 21.12
C ILE A 307 11.11 -6.03 21.09
N TYR A 308 11.44 -6.59 22.25
CA TYR A 308 12.65 -7.38 22.46
C TYR A 308 12.32 -8.86 22.74
N PRO A 309 13.11 -9.80 22.17
CA PRO A 309 12.96 -11.22 22.48
C PRO A 309 13.00 -11.51 23.98
N GLY A 310 12.09 -12.38 24.43
CA GLY A 310 11.94 -12.79 25.83
C GLY A 310 10.97 -11.91 26.64
N GLN A 311 10.51 -10.77 26.12
CA GLN A 311 9.41 -10.03 26.75
C GLN A 311 8.13 -10.85 26.75
N ILE A 312 7.33 -10.72 27.80
CA ILE A 312 6.03 -11.39 27.92
C ILE A 312 4.97 -10.30 27.88
N PHE A 313 4.11 -10.37 26.86
CA PHE A 313 3.01 -9.43 26.71
C PHE A 313 1.68 -10.07 27.04
N ASP A 314 0.85 -9.29 27.74
CA ASP A 314 -0.57 -9.51 27.87
C ASP A 314 -1.27 -9.24 26.53
N VAL A 315 -2.14 -10.16 26.13
CA VAL A 315 -2.90 -10.11 24.88
C VAL A 315 -4.37 -10.29 25.28
N PRO A 316 -5.03 -9.22 25.77
CA PRO A 316 -6.41 -9.28 26.26
C PRO A 316 -7.39 -9.56 25.12
N ASP A 317 -8.55 -10.13 25.44
CA ASP A 317 -9.62 -10.25 24.45
C ASP A 317 -10.04 -8.86 23.98
N ALA A 318 -10.19 -8.66 22.66
CA ALA A 318 -10.49 -7.35 22.08
C ALA A 318 -11.76 -6.71 22.67
N GLU A 319 -12.77 -7.51 23.02
CA GLU A 319 -14.02 -7.04 23.65
C GLU A 319 -13.85 -6.65 25.14
N GLN A 320 -12.86 -7.20 25.86
CA GLN A 320 -12.60 -6.87 27.27
C GLN A 320 -11.66 -5.68 27.46
N ALA A 321 -10.85 -5.37 26.43
CA ALA A 321 -9.94 -4.23 26.46
C ALA A 321 -10.71 -2.90 26.45
N GLU A 322 -11.83 -2.82 25.72
CA GLU A 322 -12.73 -1.66 25.69
C GLU A 322 -13.39 -1.40 27.05
N GLU A 323 -13.78 -2.45 27.79
CA GLU A 323 -14.36 -2.32 29.15
C GLU A 323 -13.31 -1.89 30.21
N THR A 324 -12.04 -2.25 30.02
CA THR A 324 -10.97 -1.94 31.00
C THR A 324 -10.54 -0.47 30.92
N GLU A 325 -10.73 0.19 29.76
CA GLU A 325 -10.47 1.63 29.60
C GLU A 325 -11.51 2.50 30.32
N GLU A 326 -12.78 2.06 30.40
CA GLU A 326 -13.83 2.79 31.12
C GLU A 326 -13.69 2.70 32.65
N GLU A 327 -13.18 1.58 33.18
CA GLU A 327 -13.04 1.37 34.64
C GLU A 327 -11.82 2.10 35.25
N GLY A 328 -10.83 2.47 34.43
CA GLY A 328 -9.65 3.23 34.85
C GLY A 328 -9.85 4.76 34.88
N ALA A 329 -10.97 5.25 34.36
CA ALA A 329 -11.27 6.68 34.21
C ALA A 329 -12.23 7.25 35.27
N ASN A 330 -12.55 6.48 36.34
CA ASN A 330 -13.50 6.86 37.39
C ASN A 330 -12.86 7.00 38.78
#